data_AF-A0A6L5ENV6-F1
#
_entry.id   AF-A0A6L5ENV6-F1
#
_cell.length_a   1.000
_cell.length_b   1.000
_cell.length_c   1.000
_cell.angle_alpha   90.00
_cell.angle_beta   90.00
_cell.angle_gamma   90.00
#
_symmetry.space_group_name_H-M   'P 1'
#
loop_
_entity.id
_entity.type
_entity.pdbx_description
1 polymer ?
#
loop_
_entity_poly.entity_id
_entity_poly.type
_entity_poly.pdbx_seq_one_letter_code
_entity_poly.pdbx_strand_id
1 'polypeptide(L)'
;MKYWLRARGVWPAVAVAVLASQALSLASLATLRSGGDSDILALWIAALIALPLGFVFVSETHWEKLSPRPVRRQRLILLIAAVVLAAILAVLSFPTRVTDFGVIAVLRDCIGLWGIGLWGIGLLGACLWRRAAIWVLPLAAVLCSMMFAWPLRPSSWQSMWGAFRAPGTTVMYGGAWDLSVPTCLCLGLAGAWAYLNDVHPRGAGGGVSFPRGALPRFRAAGGPLRASFAPLLAGVVLVHLVWAFLASLGRWGGSPRIFLGEEYPLLMFQYLPIAAAVGVIVGQWRWRSGVVEWQRLSTRHPAVVMARSCAIAVSVVIVPHVLVLIACAGSASFSVPRGVVGRELVAYLPHSLAALGLAAAVAGAGAALGVRLRQAWWAPLLFIAVFAAAIPVRLITQDNIDRAQEREYGLSECANAGGVEICAAAPNAEYLPAAVRTISAIYGRAADPATLPQRFALLNTVYGDTAQMPADRLSLSLDGQRGLRPPDALGEYEAIESIVVSSWSVCPGRGDELREALYGQPVSVSCEPARSE
;
A
#
# COMPACT_ATOMS: atom_id res chain seq x y z
N MET A 1 19.21 17.38 31.52
CA MET A 1 18.51 16.35 30.72
C MET A 1 17.05 16.72 30.41
N LYS A 2 16.18 16.96 31.40
CA LYS A 2 14.72 17.20 31.21
C LYS A 2 14.38 18.35 30.25
N TYR A 3 15.06 19.50 30.37
CA TYR A 3 14.87 20.65 29.47
C TYR A 3 15.35 20.38 28.04
N TRP A 4 16.42 19.60 27.88
CA TRP A 4 16.97 19.20 26.59
C TRP A 4 16.04 18.23 25.85
N LEU A 5 15.47 17.24 26.56
CA LEU A 5 14.46 16.33 26.01
C LEU A 5 13.15 17.05 25.64
N ARG A 6 12.72 18.05 26.43
CA ARG A 6 11.58 18.92 26.07
C ARG A 6 11.88 19.77 24.83
N ALA A 7 13.06 20.39 24.76
CA ALA A 7 13.45 21.23 23.63
C ALA A 7 13.57 20.44 22.31
N ARG A 8 13.93 19.16 22.37
CA ARG A 8 13.95 18.26 21.21
C ARG A 8 12.58 17.67 20.81
N GLY A 9 11.54 17.89 21.61
CA GLY A 9 10.21 17.32 21.35
C GLY A 9 10.15 15.80 21.54
N VAL A 10 10.98 15.24 22.43
CA VAL A 10 11.07 13.78 22.61
C VAL A 10 9.78 13.20 23.17
N TRP A 11 9.18 13.83 24.18
CA TRP A 11 7.96 13.35 24.84
C TRP A 11 6.77 13.18 23.88
N PRO A 12 6.41 14.17 23.03
CA PRO A 12 5.34 13.97 22.06
C PRO A 12 5.69 12.91 21.01
N ALA A 13 6.95 12.82 20.56
CA ALA A 13 7.36 11.77 19.61
C ALA A 13 7.20 10.36 20.19
N VAL A 14 7.62 10.17 21.45
CA VAL A 14 7.47 8.89 22.18
C VAL A 14 5.99 8.57 22.40
N ALA A 15 5.20 9.53 22.86
CA ALA A 15 3.76 9.31 23.08
C ALA A 15 3.04 8.87 21.80
N VAL A 16 3.35 9.50 20.67
CA VAL A 16 2.77 9.14 19.37
C VAL A 16 3.21 7.75 18.93
N ALA A 17 4.51 7.44 19.03
CA ALA A 17 5.03 6.12 18.68
C ALA A 17 4.37 5.00 19.51
N VAL A 18 4.23 5.22 20.82
CA VAL A 18 3.56 4.29 21.74
C VAL A 18 2.09 4.14 21.35
N LEU A 19 1.32 5.23 21.34
CA LEU A 19 -0.12 5.16 21.10
C LEU A 19 -0.46 4.56 19.73
N ALA A 20 0.26 4.96 18.69
CA ALA A 20 -0.01 4.50 17.34
C ALA A 20 0.37 3.03 17.13
N SER A 21 1.56 2.60 17.59
CA SER A 21 1.99 1.20 17.47
C SER A 21 1.07 0.25 18.24
N GLN A 22 0.66 0.63 19.46
CA GLN A 22 -0.21 -0.20 20.28
C GLN A 22 -1.65 -0.22 19.75
N ALA A 23 -2.18 0.92 19.27
CA ALA A 23 -3.50 0.95 18.64
C ALA A 23 -3.56 0.05 17.40
N LEU A 24 -2.54 0.08 16.55
CA LEU A 24 -2.44 -0.79 15.39
C LEU A 24 -2.36 -2.27 15.79
N SER A 25 -1.51 -2.59 16.78
CA SER A 25 -1.35 -3.95 17.30
C SER A 25 -2.66 -4.52 17.87
N LEU A 26 -3.42 -3.70 18.60
CA LEU A 26 -4.72 -4.09 19.15
C LEU A 26 -5.78 -4.27 18.04
N ALA A 27 -5.81 -3.35 17.07
CA ALA A 27 -6.70 -3.45 15.91
C ALA A 27 -6.41 -4.71 15.06
N SER A 28 -5.13 -5.07 14.90
CA SER A 28 -4.77 -6.31 14.21
C SER A 28 -5.18 -7.55 15.00
N LEU A 29 -5.03 -7.57 16.33
CA LEU A 29 -5.48 -8.70 17.14
C LEU A 29 -7.00 -8.93 17.06
N ALA A 30 -7.78 -7.85 16.92
CA ALA A 30 -9.23 -7.94 16.74
C ALA A 30 -9.63 -8.49 15.36
N THR A 31 -8.78 -8.31 14.34
CA THR A 31 -9.06 -8.69 12.94
C THR A 31 -8.41 -10.01 12.53
N LEU A 32 -7.30 -10.42 13.16
CA LEU A 32 -6.55 -11.66 12.86
C LEU A 32 -7.25 -12.97 13.25
N ARG A 33 -8.43 -12.92 13.87
CA ARG A 33 -9.27 -14.13 14.04
C ARG A 33 -9.70 -14.76 12.70
N SER A 34 -9.52 -14.06 11.58
CA SER A 34 -9.83 -14.54 10.22
C SER A 34 -8.60 -14.92 9.37
N GLY A 35 -7.41 -15.11 9.96
CA GLY A 35 -6.25 -15.67 9.25
C GLY A 35 -5.46 -14.68 8.37
N GLY A 36 -5.48 -13.39 8.67
CA GLY A 36 -4.76 -12.37 7.89
C GLY A 36 -3.22 -12.41 8.01
N ASP A 37 -2.54 -11.93 6.97
CA ASP A 37 -1.08 -11.96 6.81
C ASP A 37 -0.32 -11.12 7.85
N SER A 38 0.56 -11.77 8.64
CA SER A 38 1.39 -11.13 9.67
C SER A 38 2.59 -10.35 9.14
N ASP A 39 2.92 -10.48 7.85
CA ASP A 39 4.13 -9.91 7.24
C ASP A 39 4.05 -8.38 7.06
N ILE A 40 2.87 -7.87 6.72
CA ILE A 40 2.62 -6.43 6.53
C ILE A 40 2.62 -5.71 7.88
N LEU A 41 2.11 -6.36 8.93
CA LEU A 41 1.89 -5.77 10.24
C LEU A 41 3.20 -5.31 10.90
N ALA A 42 4.25 -6.15 10.84
CA ALA A 42 5.54 -5.85 11.44
C ALA A 42 6.16 -4.57 10.87
N LEU A 43 6.15 -4.43 9.54
CA LEU A 43 6.66 -3.25 8.84
C LEU A 43 5.87 -1.98 9.21
N TRP A 44 4.54 -2.07 9.31
CA TRP A 44 3.74 -0.92 9.73
C TRP A 44 4.05 -0.51 11.15
N ILE A 45 4.08 -1.45 12.09
CA ILE A 45 4.44 -1.17 13.49
C ILE A 45 5.83 -0.52 13.56
N ALA A 46 6.80 -1.02 12.79
CA ALA A 46 8.12 -0.39 12.68
C ALA A 46 8.05 1.04 12.14
N ALA A 47 7.25 1.31 11.10
CA ALA A 47 7.04 2.66 10.59
C ALA A 47 6.40 3.60 11.64
N LEU A 48 5.43 3.09 12.41
CA LEU A 48 4.75 3.83 13.48
C LEU A 48 5.69 4.19 14.63
N ILE A 49 6.73 3.40 14.86
CA ILE A 49 7.78 3.65 15.83
C ILE A 49 8.84 4.59 15.24
N ALA A 50 9.35 4.25 14.06
CA ALA A 50 10.54 4.86 13.48
C ALA A 50 10.29 6.30 13.00
N LEU A 51 9.16 6.58 12.34
CA LEU A 51 8.88 7.89 11.77
C LEU A 51 8.73 9.00 12.82
N PRO A 52 7.94 8.83 13.91
CA PRO A 52 7.86 9.85 14.96
C PRO A 52 9.19 10.05 15.70
N LEU A 53 9.88 8.96 16.04
CA LEU A 53 11.15 9.01 16.75
C LEU A 53 12.28 9.60 15.91
N GLY A 54 12.24 9.43 14.58
CA GLY A 54 13.22 10.00 13.65
C GLY A 54 13.36 11.52 13.76
N PHE A 55 12.28 12.24 14.08
CA PHE A 55 12.33 13.70 14.26
C PHE A 55 13.16 14.16 15.44
N VAL A 56 13.38 13.30 16.44
CA VAL A 56 14.27 13.60 17.58
C VAL A 56 15.71 13.83 17.12
N PHE A 57 16.11 13.27 15.97
CA PHE A 57 17.44 13.43 15.42
C PHE A 57 17.63 14.73 14.62
N VAL A 58 16.56 15.44 14.26
CA VAL A 58 16.62 16.66 13.42
C VAL A 58 16.49 17.95 14.22
N SER A 59 15.99 17.87 15.46
CA SER A 59 15.86 19.02 16.35
C SER A 59 17.22 19.42 16.94
N GLU A 60 18.06 20.10 16.14
CA GLU A 60 19.19 20.86 16.67
C GLU A 60 18.65 22.00 17.55
N THR A 61 18.91 21.91 18.85
CA THR A 61 18.58 23.00 19.78
C THR A 61 19.63 24.10 19.66
N HIS A 62 19.24 25.38 19.81
CA HIS A 62 20.19 26.51 19.81
C HIS A 62 21.35 26.31 20.81
N TRP A 63 21.10 25.54 21.87
CA TRP A 63 22.08 25.12 22.87
C TRP A 63 23.17 24.17 22.34
N GLU A 64 22.88 23.34 21.34
CA GLU A 64 23.87 22.44 20.73
C GLU A 64 24.83 23.18 19.80
N LYS A 65 24.38 24.29 19.20
CA LYS A 65 25.23 25.17 18.38
C LYS A 65 26.20 26.02 19.19
N LEU A 66 25.89 26.23 20.47
CA LEU A 66 26.65 27.10 21.39
C LEU A 66 27.38 26.29 22.49
N SER A 67 27.22 24.96 22.51
CA SER A 67 27.75 24.10 23.56
C SER A 67 29.23 23.75 23.31
N PRO A 68 30.14 23.99 24.26
CA PRO A 68 31.53 23.51 24.20
C PRO A 68 31.69 22.01 24.49
N ARG A 69 30.61 21.29 24.83
CA ARG A 69 30.63 19.85 25.16
C ARG A 69 30.56 18.97 23.90
N PRO A 70 31.10 17.73 23.95
CA PRO A 70 31.09 16.82 22.80
C PRO A 70 29.65 16.37 22.46
N VAL A 71 29.08 17.01 21.43
CA VAL A 71 27.75 16.72 20.85
C VAL A 71 27.59 15.25 20.46
N ARG A 72 28.69 14.58 20.11
CA ARG A 72 28.73 13.15 19.75
C ARG A 72 28.20 12.21 20.83
N ARG A 73 28.51 12.45 22.12
CA ARG A 73 28.03 11.60 23.23
C ARG A 73 26.51 11.71 23.39
N GLN A 74 25.96 12.92 23.24
CA GLN A 74 24.52 13.16 23.33
C GLN A 74 23.76 12.53 22.15
N ARG A 75 24.30 12.64 20.94
CA ARG A 75 23.77 11.97 19.73
C ARG A 75 23.76 10.45 19.89
N LEU A 76 24.82 9.87 20.46
CA LEU A 76 24.90 8.44 20.75
C LEU A 76 23.85 7.98 21.78
N ILE A 77 23.69 8.71 22.87
CA ILE A 77 22.67 8.40 23.90
C ILE A 77 21.26 8.39 23.28
N LEU A 78 20.96 9.32 22.36
CA LEU A 78 19.66 9.35 21.67
C LEU A 78 19.45 8.14 20.77
N LEU A 79 20.47 7.73 20.01
CA LEU A 79 20.39 6.53 19.18
C LEU A 79 20.12 5.29 20.03
N ILE A 80 20.88 5.11 21.13
CA ILE A 80 20.70 3.97 22.04
C ILE A 80 19.29 4.01 22.66
N ALA A 81 18.84 5.17 23.14
CA ALA A 81 17.51 5.31 23.73
C ALA A 81 16.39 5.00 22.73
N ALA A 82 16.53 5.41 21.46
CA ALA A 82 15.58 5.10 20.41
C ALA A 82 15.52 3.59 20.13
N VAL A 83 16.68 2.92 20.00
CA VAL A 83 16.76 1.47 19.79
C VAL A 83 16.14 0.69 20.96
N VAL A 84 16.44 1.08 22.21
CA VAL A 84 15.85 0.45 23.40
C VAL A 84 14.33 0.63 23.42
N LEU A 85 13.84 1.83 23.11
CA LEU A 85 12.41 2.08 23.04
C LEU A 85 11.73 1.27 21.94
N ALA A 86 12.34 1.17 20.75
CA ALA A 86 11.81 0.33 19.67
C ALA A 86 11.76 -1.14 20.06
N ALA A 87 12.78 -1.66 20.76
CA ALA A 87 12.77 -3.03 21.26
C ALA A 87 11.62 -3.28 22.26
N ILE A 88 11.39 -2.34 23.19
CA ILE A 88 10.27 -2.43 24.13
C ILE A 88 8.92 -2.44 23.39
N LEU A 89 8.74 -1.51 22.43
CA LEU A 89 7.49 -1.43 21.66
C LEU A 89 7.28 -2.67 20.77
N ALA A 90 8.34 -3.21 20.18
CA ALA A 90 8.29 -4.44 19.40
C ALA A 90 7.84 -5.65 20.25
N VAL A 91 8.37 -5.79 21.48
CA VAL A 91 7.97 -6.85 22.42
C VAL A 91 6.51 -6.68 22.85
N LEU A 92 6.07 -5.44 23.11
CA LEU A 92 4.67 -5.17 23.46
C LEU A 92 3.70 -5.50 22.32
N SER A 93 4.11 -5.23 21.07
CA SER A 93 3.31 -5.54 19.88
C SER A 93 3.30 -7.03 19.52
N PHE A 94 4.39 -7.75 19.79
CA PHE A 94 4.54 -9.17 19.46
C PHE A 94 5.09 -9.98 20.66
N PRO A 95 4.29 -10.16 21.73
CA PRO A 95 4.78 -10.76 22.97
C PRO A 95 5.16 -12.25 22.83
N THR A 96 4.58 -12.95 21.86
CA THR A 96 4.77 -14.40 21.65
C THR A 96 5.57 -14.74 20.39
N ARG A 97 5.90 -13.77 19.54
CA ARG A 97 6.57 -13.98 18.26
C ARG A 97 7.89 -13.21 18.21
N VAL A 98 8.99 -13.90 18.50
CA VAL A 98 10.33 -13.27 18.48
C VAL A 98 10.87 -13.14 17.05
N THR A 99 10.72 -14.18 16.23
CA THR A 99 11.28 -14.28 14.87
C THR A 99 10.25 -13.95 13.81
N ASP A 100 9.76 -14.92 13.02
CA ASP A 100 8.92 -14.74 11.83
C ASP A 100 7.91 -13.60 11.95
N PHE A 101 8.21 -12.48 11.29
CA PHE A 101 7.39 -11.27 11.24
C PHE A 101 6.99 -10.72 12.64
N GLY A 102 7.88 -10.90 13.62
CA GLY A 102 7.67 -10.55 15.02
C GLY A 102 8.65 -9.49 15.52
N VAL A 103 9.14 -9.64 16.75
CA VAL A 103 10.00 -8.65 17.42
C VAL A 103 11.25 -8.27 16.60
N ILE A 104 11.94 -9.27 16.04
CA ILE A 104 13.18 -9.04 15.28
C ILE A 104 12.89 -8.26 13.99
N ALA A 105 11.81 -8.59 13.27
CA ALA A 105 11.41 -7.87 12.06
C ALA A 105 11.13 -6.39 12.36
N VAL A 106 10.36 -6.09 13.41
CA VAL A 106 10.06 -4.71 13.81
C VAL A 106 11.33 -3.94 14.17
N LEU A 107 12.22 -4.55 14.97
CA LEU A 107 13.45 -3.91 15.40
C LEU A 107 14.41 -3.65 14.22
N ARG A 108 14.59 -4.65 13.36
CA ARG A 108 15.35 -4.56 12.12
C ARG A 108 14.85 -3.41 11.26
N ASP A 109 13.54 -3.34 11.04
CA ASP A 109 12.92 -2.33 10.18
C ASP A 109 13.07 -0.93 10.78
N CYS A 110 12.92 -0.77 12.10
CA CYS A 110 13.19 0.51 12.77
C CYS A 110 14.63 0.99 12.53
N ILE A 111 15.61 0.08 12.67
CA ILE A 111 17.03 0.39 12.46
C ILE A 111 17.30 0.76 10.99
N GLY A 112 16.76 -0.01 10.04
CA GLY A 112 16.89 0.28 8.61
C GLY A 112 16.27 1.61 8.22
N LEU A 113 15.06 1.91 8.70
CA LEU A 113 14.34 3.16 8.43
C LEU A 113 15.07 4.38 9.03
N TRP A 114 15.57 4.28 10.26
CA TRP A 114 16.43 5.35 10.81
C TRP A 114 17.73 5.48 10.04
N GLY A 115 18.34 4.38 9.62
CA GLY A 115 19.51 4.36 8.75
C GLY A 115 19.30 5.19 7.49
N ILE A 116 18.24 4.89 6.73
CA ILE A 116 17.84 5.61 5.53
C ILE A 116 17.60 7.09 5.81
N GLY A 117 16.85 7.41 6.87
CA GLY A 117 16.51 8.79 7.21
C GLY A 117 17.75 9.61 7.62
N LEU A 118 18.63 9.06 8.45
CA LEU A 118 19.85 9.71 8.91
C LEU A 118 20.89 9.87 7.80
N TRP A 119 21.03 8.85 6.95
CA TRP A 119 21.91 8.91 5.78
C TRP A 119 21.40 9.94 4.77
N GLY A 120 20.08 10.02 4.58
CA GLY A 120 19.41 11.04 3.78
C GLY A 120 19.64 12.47 4.27
N ILE A 121 19.69 12.70 5.59
CA ILE A 121 20.07 14.01 6.15
C ILE A 121 21.49 14.39 5.72
N GLY A 122 22.43 13.43 5.71
CA GLY A 122 23.82 13.67 5.36
C GLY A 122 24.02 13.99 3.88
N LEU A 123 23.38 13.24 2.98
CA LEU A 123 23.53 13.40 1.53
C LEU A 123 22.71 14.55 0.93
N LEU A 124 21.44 14.67 1.34
CA LEU A 124 20.52 15.69 0.83
C LEU A 124 20.54 16.98 1.66
N GLY A 125 21.41 17.07 2.67
CA GLY A 125 21.52 18.17 3.62
C GLY A 125 21.87 19.53 3.00
N ALA A 126 22.41 19.54 1.78
CA ALA A 126 22.67 20.76 1.01
C ALA A 126 21.41 21.38 0.38
N CYS A 127 20.32 20.61 0.24
CA CYS A 127 19.04 21.10 -0.28
C CYS A 127 18.11 21.56 0.85
N LEU A 128 17.07 22.34 0.53
CA LEU A 128 15.95 22.75 1.42
C LEU A 128 15.20 21.58 2.12
N TRP A 129 15.68 20.34 1.95
CA TRP A 129 15.04 19.07 2.29
C TRP A 129 15.57 18.40 3.57
N ARG A 130 16.51 19.00 4.32
CA ARG A 130 17.10 18.39 5.54
C ARG A 130 16.06 17.85 6.54
N ARG A 131 14.97 18.58 6.76
CA ARG A 131 13.87 18.16 7.67
C ARG A 131 12.85 17.24 7.01
N ALA A 132 12.81 17.18 5.68
CA ALA A 132 11.95 16.29 4.94
C ALA A 132 12.58 14.89 4.78
N ALA A 133 13.89 14.83 4.54
CA ALA A 133 14.62 13.59 4.28
C ALA A 133 14.48 12.53 5.39
N ILE A 134 14.44 12.97 6.67
CA ILE A 134 14.35 12.05 7.83
C ILE A 134 13.06 11.22 7.87
N TRP A 135 12.00 11.64 7.18
CA TRP A 135 10.72 10.94 7.19
C TRP A 135 10.22 10.60 5.79
N VAL A 136 10.55 11.41 4.76
CA VAL A 136 10.17 11.12 3.36
C VAL A 136 10.88 9.89 2.84
N LEU A 137 12.20 9.76 3.05
CA LEU A 137 12.94 8.60 2.53
C LEU A 137 12.54 7.30 3.25
N PRO A 138 12.40 7.28 4.60
CA PRO A 138 11.90 6.08 5.26
C PRO A 138 10.45 5.76 4.88
N LEU A 139 9.57 6.76 4.76
CA LEU A 139 8.19 6.52 4.31
C LEU A 139 8.15 6.00 2.87
N ALA A 140 8.97 6.55 1.97
CA ALA A 140 9.11 6.04 0.61
C ALA A 140 9.62 4.59 0.62
N ALA A 141 10.60 4.24 1.47
CA ALA A 141 11.06 2.87 1.61
C ALA A 141 9.95 1.92 2.10
N VAL A 142 9.13 2.33 3.07
CA VAL A 142 7.96 1.56 3.52
C VAL A 142 6.96 1.36 2.38
N LEU A 143 6.59 2.45 1.68
CA LEU A 143 5.61 2.40 0.59
C LEU A 143 6.11 1.58 -0.60
N CYS A 144 7.38 1.75 -1.01
CA CYS A 144 7.98 0.93 -2.05
C CYS A 144 8.03 -0.53 -1.64
N SER A 145 8.29 -0.84 -0.36
CA SER A 145 8.27 -2.22 0.13
C SER A 145 6.86 -2.84 0.08
N MET A 146 5.80 -2.03 0.15
CA MET A 146 4.41 -2.50 -0.04
C MET A 146 4.08 -2.84 -1.50
N MET A 147 4.88 -2.38 -2.47
CA MET A 147 4.65 -2.65 -3.88
C MET A 147 5.14 -4.04 -4.33
N PHE A 148 5.85 -4.76 -3.45
CA PHE A 148 6.37 -6.10 -3.72
C PHE A 148 5.59 -7.16 -2.95
N ALA A 149 5.07 -8.17 -3.66
CA ALA A 149 4.56 -9.38 -3.04
C ALA A 149 5.72 -10.26 -2.59
N TRP A 150 5.60 -10.87 -1.39
CA TRP A 150 6.63 -11.78 -0.88
C TRP A 150 6.51 -13.14 -1.59
N PRO A 151 7.57 -13.63 -2.26
CA PRO A 151 7.49 -14.88 -3.01
C PRO A 151 7.41 -16.10 -2.08
N LEU A 152 6.75 -17.16 -2.52
CA LEU A 152 6.59 -18.43 -1.78
C LEU A 152 7.93 -19.16 -1.52
N ARG A 153 8.93 -18.97 -2.40
CA ARG A 153 10.29 -19.50 -2.25
C ARG A 153 11.32 -18.37 -2.44
N PRO A 154 11.56 -17.54 -1.41
CA PRO A 154 12.46 -16.41 -1.52
C PRO A 154 13.93 -16.86 -1.60
N SER A 155 14.67 -16.22 -2.50
CA SER A 155 16.13 -16.30 -2.56
C SER A 155 16.77 -15.31 -1.58
N SER A 156 18.04 -15.54 -1.21
CA SER A 156 18.81 -14.59 -0.39
C SER A 156 18.89 -13.20 -1.02
N TRP A 157 18.89 -13.09 -2.35
CA TRP A 157 18.86 -11.79 -3.02
C TRP A 157 17.54 -11.05 -2.81
N GLN A 158 16.40 -11.75 -2.92
CA GLN A 158 15.09 -11.18 -2.66
C GLN A 158 14.95 -10.72 -1.20
N SER A 159 15.61 -11.40 -0.26
CA SER A 159 15.68 -10.95 1.14
C SER A 159 16.42 -9.65 1.37
N MET A 160 17.41 -9.35 0.51
CA MET A 160 18.20 -8.13 0.60
C MET A 160 17.41 -6.94 0.03
N TRP A 161 16.77 -7.12 -1.13
CA TRP A 161 15.97 -6.07 -1.77
C TRP A 161 14.64 -5.82 -1.07
N GLY A 162 13.99 -6.88 -0.62
CA GLY A 162 12.75 -6.84 0.15
C GLY A 162 13.00 -6.86 1.66
N ALA A 163 14.13 -6.33 2.15
CA ALA A 163 14.54 -6.48 3.56
C ALA A 163 13.44 -6.10 4.56
N PHE A 164 12.66 -5.05 4.27
CA PHE A 164 11.56 -4.60 5.13
C PHE A 164 10.32 -5.51 5.13
N ARG A 165 10.20 -6.41 4.15
CA ARG A 165 9.12 -7.41 4.02
C ARG A 165 9.58 -8.83 4.34
N ALA A 166 10.85 -9.01 4.70
CA ALA A 166 11.38 -10.32 5.03
C ALA A 166 10.95 -10.78 6.42
N PRO A 167 10.86 -12.10 6.67
CA PRO A 167 10.49 -12.67 7.97
C PRO A 167 11.42 -12.24 9.11
N GLY A 168 12.69 -11.95 8.83
CA GLY A 168 13.66 -11.56 9.86
C GLY A 168 14.18 -12.76 10.64
N THR A 169 14.35 -13.89 9.96
CA THR A 169 14.94 -15.11 10.49
C THR A 169 16.42 -15.20 10.13
N THR A 170 17.08 -16.29 10.47
CA THR A 170 18.43 -16.61 9.97
C THR A 170 18.36 -17.33 8.63
N VAL A 171 17.34 -18.16 8.43
CA VAL A 171 17.10 -18.97 7.23
C VAL A 171 15.62 -18.85 6.85
N MET A 172 15.35 -18.65 5.57
CA MET A 172 14.00 -18.48 5.01
C MET A 172 13.31 -19.81 4.73
N TYR A 173 12.00 -19.76 4.53
CA TYR A 173 11.23 -20.85 3.94
C TYR A 173 11.83 -21.22 2.57
N GLY A 174 12.41 -22.43 2.46
CA GLY A 174 13.16 -22.87 1.28
C GLY A 174 14.68 -22.99 1.48
N GLY A 175 15.20 -22.70 2.68
CA GLY A 175 16.60 -22.99 3.05
C GLY A 175 17.62 -21.92 2.65
N ALA A 176 17.20 -20.83 2.01
CA ALA A 176 18.06 -19.70 1.68
C ALA A 176 18.38 -18.85 2.92
N TRP A 177 19.56 -18.23 2.96
CA TRP A 177 19.94 -17.31 4.05
C TRP A 177 19.12 -16.03 3.98
N ASP A 178 18.63 -15.57 5.14
CA ASP A 178 17.93 -14.29 5.25
C ASP A 178 18.95 -13.15 5.46
N LEU A 179 19.11 -12.30 4.45
CA LEU A 179 19.99 -11.13 4.46
C LEU A 179 19.30 -9.85 4.94
N SER A 180 18.03 -9.90 5.32
CA SER A 180 17.29 -8.69 5.72
C SER A 180 17.86 -8.03 6.96
N VAL A 181 18.18 -8.82 7.99
CA VAL A 181 18.78 -8.36 9.25
C VAL A 181 20.15 -7.69 9.00
N PRO A 182 21.13 -8.33 8.34
CA PRO A 182 22.41 -7.68 8.08
C PRO A 182 22.25 -6.46 7.18
N THR A 183 21.34 -6.46 6.20
CA THR A 183 21.09 -5.30 5.32
C THR A 183 20.61 -4.08 6.11
N CYS A 184 19.58 -4.23 6.94
CA CYS A 184 19.07 -3.14 7.75
C CYS A 184 20.06 -2.68 8.83
N LEU A 185 20.87 -3.59 9.39
CA LEU A 185 21.96 -3.23 10.29
C LEU A 185 23.04 -2.40 9.58
N CYS A 186 23.45 -2.77 8.37
CA CYS A 186 24.39 -2.00 7.56
C CYS A 186 23.85 -0.58 7.26
N LEU A 187 22.57 -0.47 6.88
CA LEU A 187 21.90 0.82 6.68
C LEU A 187 21.88 1.65 7.98
N GLY A 188 21.52 1.02 9.10
CA GLY A 188 21.50 1.65 10.41
C GLY A 188 22.87 2.16 10.86
N LEU A 189 23.92 1.34 10.70
CA LEU A 189 25.29 1.70 11.02
C LEU A 189 25.80 2.84 10.14
N ALA A 190 25.52 2.81 8.83
CA ALA A 190 25.88 3.88 7.90
C ALA A 190 25.19 5.21 8.26
N GLY A 191 23.89 5.18 8.56
CA GLY A 191 23.13 6.34 9.00
C GLY A 191 23.58 6.88 10.36
N ALA A 192 23.83 6.00 11.33
CA ALA A 192 24.37 6.36 12.63
C ALA A 192 25.77 6.99 12.51
N TRP A 193 26.64 6.44 11.68
CA TRP A 193 27.95 7.02 11.40
C TRP A 193 27.84 8.40 10.78
N ALA A 194 26.96 8.59 9.79
CA ALA A 194 26.72 9.90 9.18
C ALA A 194 26.21 10.93 10.21
N TYR A 195 25.27 10.54 11.07
CA TYR A 195 24.71 11.39 12.13
C TYR A 195 25.72 11.72 13.24
N LEU A 196 26.54 10.76 13.66
CA LEU A 196 27.53 10.97 14.73
C LEU A 196 28.71 11.85 14.29
N ASN A 197 29.08 11.79 13.01
CA ASN A 197 30.22 12.53 12.45
C ASN A 197 29.82 13.82 11.72
N ASP A 198 28.53 14.16 11.69
CA ASP A 198 28.00 15.36 11.04
C ASP A 198 28.42 15.46 9.56
N VAL A 199 28.34 14.32 8.86
CA VAL A 199 28.79 14.21 7.47
C VAL A 199 27.88 15.05 6.59
N HIS A 200 28.43 16.13 6.06
CA HIS A 200 27.78 17.03 5.11
C HIS A 200 28.69 17.16 3.89
N PRO A 201 28.15 17.16 2.65
CA PRO A 201 28.94 17.52 1.49
C PRO A 201 29.46 18.96 1.69
N ARG A 202 30.77 19.09 1.95
CA ARG A 202 31.47 20.37 1.94
C ARG A 202 31.47 20.86 0.48
N GLY A 203 30.48 21.65 0.09
CA GLY A 203 30.40 22.11 -1.30
C GLY A 203 29.41 23.22 -1.65
N ALA A 204 28.40 23.53 -0.83
CA ALA A 204 27.43 24.60 -1.17
C ALA A 204 27.24 25.64 -0.05
N GLY A 205 28.12 25.62 0.96
CA GLY A 205 28.15 26.55 2.08
C GLY A 205 29.30 27.54 2.04
N GLY A 206 29.86 27.81 0.85
CA GLY A 206 30.66 29.02 0.67
C GLY A 206 29.78 30.20 1.06
N GLY A 207 30.23 30.99 2.04
CA GLY A 207 29.43 32.03 2.67
C GLY A 207 28.70 32.88 1.65
N VAL A 208 27.39 32.66 1.50
CA VAL A 208 26.51 33.70 0.97
C VAL A 208 26.33 34.66 2.14
N SER A 209 27.31 35.54 2.28
CA SER A 209 27.12 36.85 2.86
C SER A 209 25.97 37.47 2.07
N PHE A 210 24.73 37.35 2.55
CA PHE A 210 23.65 38.13 1.98
C PHE A 210 24.07 39.59 2.15
N PRO A 211 24.32 40.35 1.07
CA PRO A 211 24.57 41.77 1.24
C PRO A 211 23.32 42.34 1.88
N ARG A 212 23.49 42.96 3.06
CA ARG A 212 22.46 43.77 3.72
C ARG A 212 21.96 44.79 2.69
N GLY A 213 20.86 44.49 2.01
CA GLY A 213 20.28 45.37 0.99
C GLY A 213 19.67 44.67 -0.23
N ALA A 214 20.06 43.44 -0.57
CA ALA A 214 19.50 42.75 -1.74
C ALA A 214 18.52 41.65 -1.31
N LEU A 215 17.26 42.02 -1.08
CA LEU A 215 16.17 41.04 -1.00
C LEU A 215 16.08 40.31 -2.36
N PRO A 216 16.28 38.99 -2.43
CA PRO A 216 16.04 38.25 -3.65
C PRO A 216 14.55 38.40 -4.00
N ARG A 217 14.25 39.21 -5.02
CA ARG A 217 12.93 39.24 -5.66
C ARG A 217 12.71 37.89 -6.35
N PHE A 218 12.29 36.88 -5.59
CA PHE A 218 11.61 35.73 -6.17
C PHE A 218 10.37 36.26 -6.89
N ARG A 219 10.45 36.39 -8.21
CA ARG A 219 9.32 36.77 -9.07
C ARG A 219 8.13 35.86 -8.74
N ALA A 220 7.10 36.45 -8.15
CA ALA A 220 5.92 35.79 -7.59
C ALA A 220 4.90 35.33 -8.65
N ALA A 221 5.33 34.98 -9.86
CA ALA A 221 4.48 34.34 -10.84
C ALA A 221 4.52 32.82 -10.60
N GLY A 222 3.53 32.30 -9.85
CA GLY A 222 3.41 30.87 -9.48
C GLY A 222 3.71 30.51 -8.00
N GLY A 223 3.95 31.52 -7.15
CA GLY A 223 4.50 31.40 -5.80
C GLY A 223 3.88 30.34 -4.85
N PRO A 224 2.55 30.26 -4.66
CA PRO A 224 1.96 29.35 -3.67
C PRO A 224 1.89 27.89 -4.12
N LEU A 225 1.69 27.62 -5.42
CA LEU A 225 1.64 26.26 -5.98
C LEU A 225 3.03 25.60 -5.99
N ARG A 226 4.07 26.37 -6.32
CA ARG A 226 5.46 25.89 -6.25
C ARG A 226 5.94 25.74 -4.80
N ALA A 227 5.59 26.68 -3.92
CA ALA A 227 5.99 26.61 -2.50
C ALA A 227 5.23 25.56 -1.68
N SER A 228 4.05 25.11 -2.13
CA SER A 228 3.30 24.02 -1.50
C SER A 228 3.73 22.63 -1.94
N PHE A 229 4.70 22.53 -2.86
CA PHE A 229 5.12 21.28 -3.48
C PHE A 229 3.98 20.54 -4.19
N ALA A 230 2.88 21.24 -4.50
CA ALA A 230 1.67 20.63 -5.05
C ALA A 230 1.92 19.86 -6.37
N PRO A 231 2.71 20.37 -7.35
CA PRO A 231 3.00 19.60 -8.56
C PRO A 231 3.78 18.32 -8.29
N LEU A 232 4.74 18.37 -7.37
CA LEU A 232 5.56 17.21 -7.02
C LEU A 232 4.73 16.15 -6.28
N LEU A 233 3.93 16.58 -5.31
CA LEU A 233 3.02 15.69 -4.58
C LEU A 233 1.96 15.09 -5.51
N ALA A 234 1.41 15.89 -6.45
CA ALA A 234 0.48 15.38 -7.46
C ALA A 234 1.15 14.36 -8.39
N GLY A 235 2.41 14.58 -8.77
CA GLY A 235 3.19 13.62 -9.56
C GLY A 235 3.41 12.31 -8.82
N VAL A 236 3.80 12.36 -7.53
CA VAL A 236 3.97 11.15 -6.70
C VAL A 236 2.66 10.38 -6.55
N VAL A 237 1.56 11.09 -6.27
CA VAL A 237 0.23 10.50 -6.21
C VAL A 237 -0.14 9.84 -7.54
N LEU A 238 0.05 10.55 -8.66
CA LEU A 238 -0.28 10.03 -9.97
C LEU A 238 0.53 8.78 -10.32
N VAL A 239 1.85 8.79 -10.07
CA VAL A 239 2.71 7.63 -10.31
C VAL A 239 2.24 6.42 -9.48
N HIS A 240 1.90 6.63 -8.21
CA HIS A 240 1.38 5.55 -7.37
C HIS A 240 0.06 4.97 -7.91
N LEU A 241 -0.90 5.83 -8.28
CA LEU A 241 -2.19 5.38 -8.81
C LEU A 241 -2.06 4.71 -10.19
N VAL A 242 -1.23 5.25 -11.07
CA VAL A 242 -0.98 4.67 -12.41
C VAL A 242 -0.29 3.33 -12.27
N TRP A 243 0.72 3.23 -11.39
CA TRP A 243 1.35 1.95 -11.11
C TRP A 243 0.35 0.93 -10.60
N ALA A 244 -0.44 1.29 -9.59
CA ALA A 244 -1.47 0.45 -9.03
C ALA A 244 -2.49 -0.03 -10.10
N PHE A 245 -2.99 0.90 -10.91
CA PHE A 245 -3.89 0.64 -12.03
C PHE A 245 -3.32 -0.37 -13.03
N LEU A 246 -2.04 -0.21 -13.39
CA LEU A 246 -1.36 -1.11 -14.33
C LEU A 246 -0.98 -2.46 -13.70
N ALA A 247 -0.56 -2.46 -12.44
CA ALA A 247 -0.16 -3.66 -11.72
C ALA A 247 -1.35 -4.60 -11.46
N SER A 248 -2.56 -4.05 -11.28
CA SER A 248 -3.77 -4.84 -11.12
C SER A 248 -4.44 -5.20 -12.45
N LEU A 249 -3.86 -4.87 -13.60
CA LEU A 249 -4.46 -5.15 -14.92
C LEU A 249 -4.81 -6.63 -15.12
N GLY A 250 -3.98 -7.54 -14.58
CA GLY A 250 -4.25 -8.98 -14.59
C GLY A 250 -5.55 -9.39 -13.87
N ARG A 251 -6.07 -8.54 -12.97
CA ARG A 251 -7.26 -8.82 -12.15
C ARG A 251 -8.52 -8.13 -12.66
N TRP A 252 -8.42 -6.89 -13.14
CA TRP A 252 -9.60 -6.16 -13.62
C TRP A 252 -9.74 -6.20 -15.15
N GLY A 253 -8.64 -6.30 -15.92
CA GLY A 253 -8.71 -6.70 -17.33
C GLY A 253 -9.55 -5.82 -18.25
N GLY A 254 -9.63 -4.52 -18.01
CA GLY A 254 -10.55 -3.67 -18.77
C GLY A 254 -11.99 -3.64 -18.21
N SER A 255 -12.34 -4.36 -17.15
CA SER A 255 -13.66 -4.32 -16.52
C SER A 255 -13.79 -3.14 -15.55
N PRO A 256 -14.65 -2.15 -15.82
CA PRO A 256 -14.81 -1.01 -14.93
C PRO A 256 -15.40 -1.40 -13.57
N ARG A 257 -16.32 -2.38 -13.53
CA ARG A 257 -16.93 -2.84 -12.27
C ARG A 257 -15.92 -3.48 -11.34
N ILE A 258 -15.05 -4.35 -11.86
CA ILE A 258 -14.00 -4.98 -11.05
C ILE A 258 -13.01 -3.92 -10.56
N PHE A 259 -12.57 -3.02 -11.44
CA PHE A 259 -11.67 -1.96 -11.02
C PHE A 259 -12.31 -1.05 -9.97
N LEU A 260 -13.53 -0.56 -10.18
CA LEU A 260 -14.19 0.39 -9.28
C LEU A 260 -14.74 -0.24 -8.00
N GLY A 261 -15.08 -1.54 -8.04
CA GLY A 261 -15.69 -2.28 -6.93
C GLY A 261 -14.69 -3.02 -6.04
N GLU A 262 -13.57 -3.50 -6.58
CA GLU A 262 -12.59 -4.30 -5.82
C GLU A 262 -11.23 -3.59 -5.72
N GLU A 263 -10.63 -3.23 -6.85
CA GLU A 263 -9.25 -2.71 -6.86
C GLU A 263 -9.18 -1.27 -6.32
N TYR A 264 -10.05 -0.38 -6.79
CA TYR A 264 -10.04 1.03 -6.42
C TYR A 264 -10.30 1.25 -4.92
N PRO A 265 -11.25 0.57 -4.26
CA PRO A 265 -11.39 0.63 -2.80
C PRO A 265 -10.13 0.16 -2.04
N LEU A 266 -9.46 -0.89 -2.53
CA LEU A 266 -8.18 -1.35 -1.95
C LEU A 266 -7.08 -0.28 -2.11
N LEU A 267 -7.06 0.43 -3.22
CA LEU A 267 -6.15 1.57 -3.42
C LEU A 267 -6.49 2.72 -2.48
N MET A 268 -7.78 2.98 -2.24
CA MET A 268 -8.21 4.03 -1.31
C MET A 268 -7.72 3.77 0.12
N PHE A 269 -7.62 2.51 0.56
CA PHE A 269 -7.04 2.17 1.85
C PHE A 269 -5.58 2.66 1.99
N GLN A 270 -4.75 2.43 0.99
CA GLN A 270 -3.36 2.92 0.97
C GLN A 270 -3.29 4.43 0.76
N TYR A 271 -4.29 4.99 0.08
CA TYR A 271 -4.28 6.36 -0.39
C TYR A 271 -4.78 7.39 0.63
N LEU A 272 -5.79 7.07 1.46
CA LEU A 272 -6.31 8.00 2.49
C LEU A 272 -5.20 8.56 3.41
N PRO A 273 -4.24 7.75 3.89
CA PRO A 273 -3.08 8.22 4.66
C PRO A 273 -2.20 9.19 3.87
N ILE A 274 -1.96 8.91 2.59
CA ILE A 274 -1.20 9.78 1.67
C ILE A 274 -1.93 11.12 1.51
N ALA A 275 -3.24 11.09 1.28
CA ALA A 275 -4.08 12.27 1.17
C ALA A 275 -3.99 13.15 2.43
N ALA A 276 -4.00 12.53 3.62
CA ALA A 276 -3.83 13.23 4.91
C ALA A 276 -2.47 13.93 4.99
N ALA A 277 -1.38 13.21 4.67
CA ALA A 277 -0.03 13.75 4.68
C ALA A 277 0.16 14.89 3.68
N VAL A 278 -0.31 14.70 2.44
CA VAL A 278 -0.32 15.72 1.38
C VAL A 278 -1.07 16.95 1.85
N GLY A 279 -2.25 16.76 2.45
CA GLY A 279 -3.04 17.81 3.07
C GLY A 279 -2.19 18.64 4.04
N VAL A 280 -1.57 18.00 5.03
CA VAL A 280 -0.74 18.70 6.02
C VAL A 280 0.42 19.44 5.38
N ILE A 281 1.15 18.80 4.45
CA ILE A 281 2.32 19.41 3.79
C ILE A 281 1.90 20.65 3.01
N VAL A 282 0.81 20.52 2.25
CA VAL A 282 0.22 21.64 1.51
C VAL A 282 -0.24 22.70 2.49
N GLY A 283 -0.91 22.39 3.59
CA GLY A 283 -1.32 23.37 4.61
C GLY A 283 -0.14 24.09 5.28
N GLN A 284 0.96 23.37 5.50
CA GLN A 284 2.19 23.87 6.11
C GLN A 284 3.09 24.65 5.14
N TRP A 285 2.71 24.80 3.87
CA TRP A 285 3.57 25.39 2.84
C TRP A 285 4.16 26.74 3.24
N ARG A 286 3.36 27.61 3.87
CA ARG A 286 3.82 28.93 4.33
C ARG A 286 4.83 28.85 5.47
N TRP A 287 4.64 27.90 6.38
CA TRP A 287 5.56 27.68 7.48
C TRP A 287 6.88 27.12 6.95
N ARG A 288 6.80 26.11 6.06
CA ARG A 288 7.96 25.45 5.45
C ARG A 288 8.77 26.38 4.53
N SER A 289 8.12 27.35 3.90
CA SER A 289 8.77 28.35 3.04
C SER A 289 9.21 29.62 3.80
N GLY A 290 8.99 29.72 5.11
CA GLY A 290 9.32 30.92 5.90
C GLY A 290 8.40 32.14 5.65
N VAL A 291 7.38 31.98 4.79
CA VAL A 291 6.39 33.04 4.47
C VAL A 291 5.44 33.33 5.65
N VAL A 292 5.40 32.45 6.66
CA VAL A 292 4.63 32.66 7.91
C VAL A 292 5.02 33.94 8.65
N GLU A 293 6.29 34.38 8.63
CA GLU A 293 6.66 35.64 9.30
C GLU A 293 6.00 36.85 8.65
N TRP A 294 5.85 36.81 7.31
CA TRP A 294 5.12 37.80 6.54
C TRP A 294 3.60 37.76 6.79
N GLN A 295 3.04 36.71 7.41
CA GLN A 295 1.62 36.68 7.80
C GLN A 295 1.29 37.63 8.94
N ARG A 296 2.24 37.90 9.85
CA ARG A 296 2.04 38.94 10.87
C ARG A 296 1.85 40.33 10.25
N LEU A 297 2.33 40.49 9.02
CA LEU A 297 2.25 41.71 8.23
C LEU A 297 1.19 41.66 7.12
N SER A 298 0.52 40.52 6.89
CA SER A 298 -0.43 40.36 5.79
C SER A 298 -1.85 40.70 6.25
N THR A 299 -2.54 41.54 5.49
CA THR A 299 -3.95 41.95 5.71
C THR A 299 -4.99 40.88 5.38
N ARG A 300 -4.57 39.68 4.90
CA ARG A 300 -5.50 38.64 4.44
C ARG A 300 -6.13 37.89 5.61
N HIS A 301 -7.45 37.74 5.58
CA HIS A 301 -8.21 37.01 6.58
C HIS A 301 -7.75 35.54 6.69
N PRO A 302 -7.60 34.97 7.91
CA PRO A 302 -7.14 33.59 8.12
C PRO A 302 -7.96 32.53 7.39
N ALA A 303 -9.29 32.75 7.27
CA ALA A 303 -10.17 31.83 6.55
C ALA A 303 -9.83 31.70 5.06
N VAL A 304 -9.39 32.78 4.41
CA VAL A 304 -9.00 32.77 2.99
C VAL A 304 -7.71 31.96 2.78
N VAL A 305 -6.78 32.07 3.73
CA VAL A 305 -5.54 31.28 3.72
C VAL A 305 -5.84 29.79 3.90
N MET A 306 -6.76 29.50 4.81
CA MET A 306 -7.26 28.15 5.07
C MET A 306 -7.90 27.55 3.84
N ALA A 307 -8.94 28.20 3.32
CA ALA A 307 -9.72 27.75 2.16
C ALA A 307 -8.83 27.50 0.94
N ARG A 308 -7.85 28.39 0.67
CA ARG A 308 -6.91 28.20 -0.42
C ARG A 308 -6.01 26.97 -0.24
N SER A 309 -5.54 26.71 0.98
CA SER A 309 -4.67 25.56 1.25
C SER A 309 -5.45 24.25 1.15
N CYS A 310 -6.70 24.24 1.64
CA CYS A 310 -7.62 23.11 1.45
C CYS A 310 -7.90 22.87 -0.04
N ALA A 311 -8.23 23.91 -0.81
CA ALA A 311 -8.50 23.78 -2.24
C ALA A 311 -7.30 23.21 -3.02
N ILE A 312 -6.08 23.67 -2.72
CA ILE A 312 -4.86 23.11 -3.34
C ILE A 312 -4.68 21.64 -2.94
N ALA A 313 -4.81 21.30 -1.65
CA ALA A 313 -4.64 19.93 -1.17
C ALA A 313 -5.66 18.97 -1.81
N VAL A 314 -6.92 19.38 -1.84
CA VAL A 314 -8.01 18.66 -2.48
C VAL A 314 -7.72 18.48 -3.98
N SER A 315 -7.25 19.51 -4.67
CA SER A 315 -6.92 19.42 -6.10
C SER A 315 -5.76 18.45 -6.38
N VAL A 316 -4.70 18.50 -5.57
CA VAL A 316 -3.53 17.59 -5.68
C VAL A 316 -3.95 16.13 -5.55
N VAL A 317 -4.96 15.88 -4.71
CA VAL A 317 -5.49 14.54 -4.46
C VAL A 317 -6.49 14.11 -5.53
N ILE A 318 -7.47 14.94 -5.86
CA ILE A 318 -8.58 14.57 -6.75
C ILE A 318 -8.12 14.43 -8.21
N VAL A 319 -7.29 15.35 -8.72
CA VAL A 319 -6.98 15.39 -10.16
C VAL A 319 -6.37 14.07 -10.67
N PRO A 320 -5.36 13.47 -9.99
CA PRO A 320 -4.84 12.17 -10.39
C PRO A 320 -5.88 11.03 -10.40
N HIS A 321 -6.83 11.03 -9.45
CA HIS A 321 -7.89 10.02 -9.40
C HIS A 321 -8.84 10.16 -10.58
N VAL A 322 -9.25 11.39 -10.89
CA VAL A 322 -10.11 11.66 -12.04
C VAL A 322 -9.45 11.19 -13.33
N LEU A 323 -8.13 11.39 -13.49
CA LEU A 323 -7.39 10.89 -14.64
C LEU A 323 -7.40 9.35 -14.72
N VAL A 324 -7.24 8.64 -13.60
CA VAL A 324 -7.30 7.18 -13.56
C VAL A 324 -8.71 6.66 -13.81
N LEU A 325 -9.75 7.33 -13.29
CA LEU A 325 -11.14 6.99 -13.56
C LEU A 325 -11.49 7.18 -15.05
N ILE A 326 -11.00 8.25 -15.67
CA ILE A 326 -11.12 8.47 -17.12
C ILE A 326 -10.36 7.39 -17.90
N ALA A 327 -9.14 7.04 -17.47
CA ALA A 327 -8.36 5.98 -18.09
C ALA A 327 -9.08 4.62 -18.01
N CYS A 328 -9.66 4.29 -16.85
CA CYS A 328 -10.48 3.10 -16.65
C CYS A 328 -11.66 3.05 -17.64
N ALA A 329 -12.42 4.15 -17.73
CA ALA A 329 -13.53 4.25 -18.69
C ALA A 329 -13.07 4.12 -20.15
N GLY A 330 -11.88 4.66 -20.49
CA GLY A 330 -11.31 4.55 -21.84
C GLY A 330 -10.67 3.19 -22.16
N SER A 331 -10.29 2.43 -21.13
CA SER A 331 -9.67 1.10 -21.24
C SER A 331 -10.67 -0.05 -21.21
N ALA A 332 -11.97 0.25 -21.16
CA ALA A 332 -13.01 -0.76 -21.20
C ALA A 332 -12.79 -1.70 -22.39
N SER A 333 -12.83 -3.01 -22.16
CA SER A 333 -12.53 -4.02 -23.19
C SER A 333 -13.24 -3.66 -24.49
N PHE A 334 -12.46 -3.43 -25.56
CA PHE A 334 -12.95 -2.88 -26.83
C PHE A 334 -14.04 -3.75 -27.48
N SER A 335 -14.11 -5.01 -27.07
CA SER A 335 -15.03 -6.00 -27.59
C SER A 335 -16.35 -6.09 -26.78
N VAL A 336 -16.40 -5.58 -25.54
CA VAL A 336 -17.59 -5.69 -24.69
C VAL A 336 -18.63 -4.68 -25.17
N PRO A 337 -19.92 -5.06 -25.30
CA PRO A 337 -20.94 -4.13 -25.75
C PRO A 337 -20.96 -2.85 -24.91
N ARG A 338 -20.94 -1.68 -25.57
CA ARG A 338 -20.91 -0.37 -24.89
C ARG A 338 -22.05 -0.19 -23.88
N GLY A 339 -23.20 -0.81 -24.13
CA GLY A 339 -24.34 -0.80 -23.20
C GLY A 339 -24.05 -1.53 -21.87
N VAL A 340 -23.26 -2.60 -21.90
CA VAL A 340 -22.80 -3.33 -20.70
C VAL A 340 -21.76 -2.48 -19.98
N VAL A 341 -20.75 -1.98 -20.70
CA VAL A 341 -19.72 -1.06 -20.13
C VAL A 341 -20.36 0.15 -19.43
N GLY A 342 -21.37 0.76 -20.06
CA GLY A 342 -22.08 1.90 -19.48
C GLY A 342 -22.83 1.57 -18.19
N ARG A 343 -23.50 0.41 -18.12
CA ARG A 343 -24.18 -0.05 -16.89
C ARG A 343 -23.17 -0.36 -15.78
N GLU A 344 -22.10 -1.07 -16.11
CA GLU A 344 -21.03 -1.42 -15.17
C GLU A 344 -20.38 -0.16 -14.57
N LEU A 345 -20.15 0.88 -15.38
CA LEU A 345 -19.67 2.19 -14.91
C LEU A 345 -20.67 2.86 -13.98
N VAL A 346 -21.95 2.96 -14.38
CA VAL A 346 -22.99 3.65 -13.58
C VAL A 346 -23.22 2.96 -12.24
N ALA A 347 -23.19 1.63 -12.19
CA ALA A 347 -23.44 0.86 -10.97
C ALA A 347 -22.38 1.13 -9.86
N TYR A 348 -21.12 1.36 -10.23
CA TYR A 348 -20.02 1.49 -9.26
C TYR A 348 -19.39 2.89 -9.19
N LEU A 349 -19.81 3.82 -10.05
CA LEU A 349 -19.41 5.22 -9.97
C LEU A 349 -19.74 5.85 -8.60
N PRO A 350 -20.92 5.62 -7.96
CA PRO A 350 -21.22 6.20 -6.65
C PRO A 350 -20.22 5.80 -5.56
N HIS A 351 -19.80 4.53 -5.53
CA HIS A 351 -18.80 4.03 -4.58
C HIS A 351 -17.44 4.71 -4.78
N SER A 352 -17.01 4.85 -6.03
CA SER A 352 -15.75 5.52 -6.37
C SER A 352 -15.78 7.02 -6.06
N LEU A 353 -16.92 7.69 -6.31
CA LEU A 353 -17.12 9.09 -5.96
C LEU A 353 -17.17 9.31 -4.44
N ALA A 354 -17.80 8.40 -3.69
CA ALA A 354 -17.82 8.44 -2.22
C ALA A 354 -16.39 8.31 -1.66
N ALA A 355 -15.60 7.37 -2.19
CA ALA A 355 -14.22 7.18 -1.75
C ALA A 355 -13.31 8.36 -2.13
N LEU A 356 -13.52 8.95 -3.31
CA LEU A 356 -12.85 10.18 -3.73
C LEU A 356 -13.24 11.38 -2.84
N GLY A 357 -14.52 11.48 -2.48
CA GLY A 357 -15.05 12.48 -1.55
C GLY A 357 -14.43 12.35 -0.16
N LEU A 358 -14.24 11.12 0.32
CA LEU A 358 -13.54 10.84 1.57
C LEU A 358 -12.07 11.26 1.50
N ALA A 359 -11.36 10.92 0.42
CA ALA A 359 -9.97 11.34 0.21
C ALA A 359 -9.83 12.87 0.16
N ALA A 360 -10.77 13.55 -0.49
CA ALA A 360 -10.85 15.01 -0.52
C ALA A 360 -11.09 15.60 0.88
N ALA A 361 -12.02 15.03 1.65
CA ALA A 361 -12.31 15.46 3.01
C ALA A 361 -11.09 15.29 3.93
N VAL A 362 -10.39 14.15 3.84
CA VAL A 362 -9.17 13.86 4.61
C VAL A 362 -8.04 14.82 4.22
N ALA A 363 -7.82 15.08 2.93
CA ALA A 363 -6.82 16.04 2.46
C ALA A 363 -7.14 17.47 2.92
N GLY A 364 -8.41 17.88 2.83
CA GLY A 364 -8.88 19.18 3.29
C GLY A 364 -8.72 19.36 4.80
N ALA A 365 -9.07 18.35 5.59
CA ALA A 365 -8.88 18.34 7.04
C ALA A 365 -7.38 18.40 7.40
N GLY A 366 -6.55 17.60 6.72
CA GLY A 366 -5.09 17.63 6.88
C GLY A 366 -4.50 19.01 6.57
N ALA A 367 -4.95 19.66 5.49
CA ALA A 367 -4.54 21.02 5.15
C ALA A 367 -4.99 22.03 6.20
N ALA A 368 -6.22 21.89 6.71
CA ALA A 368 -6.74 22.77 7.73
C ALA A 368 -5.93 22.68 9.03
N LEU A 369 -5.56 21.46 9.41
CA LEU A 369 -4.68 21.21 10.54
C LEU A 369 -3.26 21.75 10.29
N GLY A 370 -2.71 21.53 9.09
CA GLY A 370 -1.38 21.98 8.69
C GLY A 370 -1.21 23.51 8.71
N VAL A 371 -2.26 24.27 8.36
CA VAL A 371 -2.25 25.74 8.48
C VAL A 371 -2.14 26.19 9.93
N ARG A 372 -2.77 25.46 10.87
CA ARG A 372 -2.72 25.77 12.31
C ARG A 372 -1.44 25.30 12.96
N LEU A 373 -0.90 24.16 12.54
CA LEU A 373 0.17 23.46 13.23
C LEU A 373 1.51 23.61 12.53
N ARG A 374 2.44 24.30 13.21
CA ARG A 374 3.75 24.71 12.68
C ARG A 374 4.86 23.69 12.93
N GLN A 375 4.53 22.41 13.00
CA GLN A 375 5.51 21.37 13.33
C GLN A 375 5.49 20.27 12.28
N ALA A 376 6.67 19.89 11.80
CA ALA A 376 6.80 18.97 10.67
C ALA A 376 6.27 17.55 10.94
N TRP A 377 6.13 17.15 12.21
CA TRP A 377 5.69 15.81 12.63
C TRP A 377 4.19 15.55 12.44
N TRP A 378 3.39 16.59 12.18
CA TRP A 378 1.95 16.41 11.97
C TRP A 378 1.61 15.66 10.69
N ALA A 379 2.40 15.80 9.62
CA ALA A 379 2.17 15.07 8.37
C ALA A 379 2.32 13.55 8.55
N PRO A 380 3.44 13.02 9.10
CA PRO A 380 3.54 11.59 9.36
C PRO A 380 2.58 11.11 10.44
N LEU A 381 2.26 11.91 11.46
CA LEU A 381 1.29 11.50 12.47
C LEU A 381 -0.12 11.32 11.89
N LEU A 382 -0.58 12.26 11.07
CA LEU A 382 -1.88 12.14 10.41
C LEU A 382 -1.92 10.99 9.40
N PHE A 383 -0.82 10.77 8.67
CA PHE A 383 -0.67 9.58 7.84
C PHE A 383 -0.94 8.32 8.66
N ILE A 384 -0.22 8.18 9.79
CA ILE A 384 -0.31 7.03 10.68
C ILE A 384 -1.71 6.86 11.27
N ALA A 385 -2.30 7.95 11.77
CA ALA A 385 -3.62 7.92 12.40
C ALA A 385 -4.72 7.54 11.40
N VAL A 386 -4.67 8.10 10.19
CA VAL A 386 -5.62 7.76 9.12
C VAL A 386 -5.40 6.34 8.62
N PHE A 387 -4.15 5.88 8.53
CA PHE A 387 -3.84 4.50 8.17
C PHE A 387 -4.45 3.51 9.17
N ALA A 388 -4.22 3.73 10.47
CA ALA A 388 -4.80 2.89 11.52
C ALA A 388 -6.34 2.90 11.49
N ALA A 389 -6.95 4.06 11.22
CA ALA A 389 -8.41 4.19 11.11
C ALA A 389 -8.98 3.52 9.84
N ALA A 390 -8.19 3.41 8.77
CA ALA A 390 -8.63 2.82 7.50
C ALA A 390 -8.69 1.27 7.55
N ILE A 391 -7.99 0.63 8.49
CA ILE A 391 -7.92 -0.84 8.60
C ILE A 391 -9.30 -1.49 8.80
N PRO A 392 -10.12 -1.06 9.78
CA PRO A 392 -11.45 -1.64 9.96
C PRO A 392 -12.40 -1.36 8.79
N VAL A 393 -12.19 -0.29 8.03
CA VAL A 393 -13.04 0.09 6.87
C VAL A 393 -12.89 -0.89 5.71
N ARG A 394 -11.69 -1.49 5.53
CA ARG A 394 -11.42 -2.50 4.50
C ARG A 394 -12.33 -3.74 4.63
N LEU A 395 -12.67 -4.13 5.85
CA LEU A 395 -13.42 -5.35 6.13
C LEU A 395 -14.93 -5.24 5.86
N ILE A 396 -15.44 -4.02 5.66
CA ILE A 396 -16.88 -3.75 5.59
C ILE A 396 -17.34 -3.49 4.14
N THR A 397 -16.41 -3.25 3.21
CA THR A 397 -16.72 -2.69 1.88
C THR A 397 -16.53 -3.65 0.70
N GLN A 398 -16.11 -4.89 0.94
CA GLN A 398 -15.97 -5.88 -0.14
C GLN A 398 -17.32 -6.53 -0.45
N ASP A 399 -18.01 -6.00 -1.46
CA ASP A 399 -19.15 -6.68 -2.07
C ASP A 399 -18.64 -7.77 -3.02
N ASN A 400 -19.28 -8.94 -3.01
CA ASN A 400 -18.92 -10.04 -3.92
C ASN A 400 -19.37 -9.69 -5.35
N ILE A 401 -18.43 -9.28 -6.21
CA ILE A 401 -18.70 -8.84 -7.57
C ILE A 401 -19.33 -9.96 -8.42
N ASP A 402 -18.92 -11.21 -8.22
CA ASP A 402 -19.45 -12.37 -8.95
C ASP A 402 -20.97 -12.50 -8.71
N ARG A 403 -21.42 -12.39 -7.46
CA ARG A 403 -22.87 -12.41 -7.14
C ARG A 403 -23.61 -11.21 -7.72
N ALA A 404 -22.97 -10.05 -7.69
CA ALA A 404 -23.60 -8.82 -8.16
C ALA A 404 -23.78 -8.86 -9.69
N GLN A 405 -22.85 -9.47 -10.43
CA GLN A 405 -22.97 -9.73 -11.86
C GLN A 405 -23.96 -10.86 -12.16
N GLU A 406 -23.95 -11.94 -11.37
CA GLU A 406 -24.90 -13.05 -11.52
C GLU A 406 -26.35 -12.57 -11.33
N ARG A 407 -26.62 -11.74 -10.31
CA ARG A 407 -27.96 -11.16 -10.08
C ARG A 407 -28.44 -10.27 -11.23
N GLU A 408 -27.51 -9.59 -11.91
CA GLU A 408 -27.85 -8.58 -12.91
C GLU A 408 -27.90 -9.14 -14.34
N TYR A 409 -27.02 -10.09 -14.68
CA TYR A 409 -26.88 -10.65 -16.02
C TYR A 409 -27.17 -12.17 -16.10
N GLY A 410 -27.16 -12.86 -14.96
CA GLY A 410 -27.11 -14.32 -14.91
C GLY A 410 -25.82 -14.88 -15.51
N LEU A 411 -25.70 -16.21 -15.49
CA LEU A 411 -24.69 -16.96 -16.25
C LEU A 411 -25.27 -17.34 -17.62
N SER A 412 -25.60 -16.33 -18.42
CA SER A 412 -26.38 -16.48 -19.67
C SER A 412 -25.54 -16.75 -20.91
N GLU A 413 -24.24 -16.42 -20.88
CA GLU A 413 -23.33 -16.60 -22.02
C GLU A 413 -22.59 -17.92 -21.87
N CYS A 414 -22.88 -18.91 -22.71
CA CYS A 414 -22.30 -20.26 -22.59
C CYS A 414 -21.55 -20.67 -23.85
N ALA A 415 -20.42 -21.34 -23.67
CA ALA A 415 -19.65 -21.97 -24.73
C ALA A 415 -19.53 -23.48 -24.46
N ASN A 416 -19.68 -24.27 -25.51
CA ASN A 416 -19.64 -25.73 -25.45
C ASN A 416 -18.46 -26.28 -26.27
N ALA A 417 -17.71 -27.21 -25.70
CA ALA A 417 -16.69 -27.96 -26.42
C ALA A 417 -16.56 -29.39 -25.87
N GLY A 418 -16.74 -30.39 -26.75
CA GLY A 418 -16.51 -31.80 -26.38
C GLY A 418 -17.41 -32.32 -25.25
N GLY A 419 -18.62 -31.76 -25.06
CA GLY A 419 -19.52 -32.14 -23.96
C GLY A 419 -19.38 -31.28 -22.69
N VAL A 420 -18.33 -30.45 -22.62
CA VAL A 420 -18.13 -29.48 -21.53
C VAL A 420 -18.87 -28.18 -21.83
N GLU A 421 -19.67 -27.73 -20.87
CA GLU A 421 -20.36 -26.43 -20.87
C GLU A 421 -19.67 -25.45 -19.91
N ILE A 422 -19.26 -24.30 -20.42
CA ILE A 422 -18.69 -23.21 -19.64
C ILE A 422 -19.59 -21.98 -19.81
N CYS A 423 -20.19 -21.51 -18.72
CA CYS A 423 -21.06 -20.33 -18.73
C CYS A 423 -20.44 -19.16 -17.97
N ALA A 424 -20.70 -17.94 -18.43
CA ALA A 424 -20.18 -16.69 -17.90
C ALA A 424 -21.29 -15.63 -17.83
N ALA A 425 -21.11 -14.64 -16.96
CA ALA A 425 -21.88 -13.40 -17.05
C ALA A 425 -21.45 -12.61 -18.30
N ALA A 426 -22.36 -11.78 -18.83
CA ALA A 426 -22.12 -10.97 -20.04
C ALA A 426 -20.78 -10.20 -20.04
N PRO A 427 -20.30 -9.60 -18.93
CA PRO A 427 -18.98 -8.93 -18.90
C PRO A 427 -17.77 -9.86 -19.11
N ASN A 428 -17.92 -11.16 -18.91
CA ASN A 428 -16.86 -12.17 -19.00
C ASN A 428 -16.95 -13.04 -20.26
N ALA A 429 -17.96 -12.84 -21.11
CA ALA A 429 -18.24 -13.70 -22.28
C ALA A 429 -17.03 -13.86 -23.22
N GLU A 430 -16.20 -12.83 -23.34
CA GLU A 430 -15.04 -12.82 -24.25
C GLU A 430 -13.89 -13.73 -23.82
N TYR A 431 -13.89 -14.12 -22.55
CA TYR A 431 -12.92 -15.05 -22.00
C TYR A 431 -13.34 -16.51 -22.19
N LEU A 432 -14.58 -16.77 -22.64
CA LEU A 432 -15.08 -18.12 -22.91
C LEU A 432 -14.21 -18.91 -23.92
N PRO A 433 -13.74 -18.34 -25.05
CA PRO A 433 -12.88 -19.08 -25.97
C PRO A 433 -11.55 -19.50 -25.33
N ALA A 434 -10.96 -18.65 -24.48
CA ALA A 434 -9.74 -18.96 -23.75
C ALA A 434 -9.98 -20.07 -22.72
N ALA A 435 -11.09 -19.98 -21.98
CA ALA A 435 -11.52 -20.99 -21.01
C ALA A 435 -11.76 -22.35 -21.68
N VAL A 436 -12.48 -22.37 -22.79
CA VAL A 436 -12.74 -23.57 -23.59
C VAL A 436 -11.44 -24.21 -24.07
N ARG A 437 -10.50 -23.43 -24.59
CA ARG A 437 -9.20 -23.95 -25.04
C ARG A 437 -8.39 -24.56 -23.90
N THR A 438 -8.33 -23.89 -22.75
CA THR A 438 -7.62 -24.40 -21.57
C THR A 438 -8.25 -25.69 -21.04
N ILE A 439 -9.57 -25.75 -20.89
CA ILE A 439 -10.24 -26.97 -20.43
C ILE A 439 -10.08 -28.10 -21.44
N SER A 440 -10.20 -27.83 -22.74
CA SER A 440 -9.96 -28.84 -23.78
C SER A 440 -8.54 -29.39 -23.72
N ALA A 441 -7.54 -28.55 -23.42
CA ALA A 441 -6.14 -28.97 -23.29
C ALA A 441 -5.88 -29.76 -21.99
N ILE A 442 -6.55 -29.43 -20.89
CA ILE A 442 -6.50 -30.20 -19.65
C ILE A 442 -7.17 -31.57 -19.86
N TYR A 443 -8.37 -31.59 -20.44
CA TYR A 443 -9.16 -32.81 -20.61
C TYR A 443 -8.55 -33.73 -21.67
N GLY A 444 -7.94 -33.17 -22.71
CA GLY A 444 -7.21 -33.95 -23.71
C GLY A 444 -5.98 -34.71 -23.16
N ARG A 445 -5.51 -34.37 -21.95
CA ARG A 445 -4.43 -35.09 -21.24
C ARG A 445 -4.93 -35.99 -20.12
N ALA A 446 -6.20 -35.90 -19.76
CA ALA A 446 -6.78 -36.74 -18.71
C ALA A 446 -6.92 -38.19 -19.18
N ALA A 447 -6.67 -39.14 -18.29
CA ALA A 447 -6.75 -40.58 -18.60
C ALA A 447 -8.19 -41.02 -18.91
N ASP A 448 -9.17 -40.44 -18.23
CA ASP A 448 -10.60 -40.68 -18.47
C ASP A 448 -11.41 -39.37 -18.44
N PRO A 449 -11.47 -38.64 -19.56
CA PRO A 449 -12.14 -37.34 -19.64
C PRO A 449 -13.65 -37.40 -19.37
N ALA A 450 -14.29 -38.57 -19.53
CA ALA A 450 -15.73 -38.74 -19.35
C ALA A 450 -16.14 -38.73 -17.87
N THR A 451 -15.22 -39.02 -16.97
CA THR A 451 -15.47 -38.99 -15.52
C THR A 451 -15.33 -37.59 -14.92
N LEU A 452 -14.68 -36.68 -15.64
CA LEU A 452 -14.42 -35.33 -15.16
C LEU A 452 -15.68 -34.43 -15.23
N PRO A 453 -15.74 -33.37 -14.38
CA PRO A 453 -16.87 -32.44 -14.32
C PRO A 453 -17.16 -31.75 -15.66
N GLN A 454 -18.42 -31.78 -16.13
CA GLN A 454 -18.76 -31.24 -17.45
C GLN A 454 -19.31 -29.81 -17.43
N ARG A 455 -19.54 -29.22 -16.26
CA ARG A 455 -20.20 -27.91 -16.14
C ARG A 455 -19.38 -26.94 -15.31
N PHE A 456 -19.06 -25.80 -15.90
CA PHE A 456 -18.25 -24.76 -15.29
C PHE A 456 -18.96 -23.40 -15.32
N ALA A 457 -18.66 -22.59 -14.30
CA ALA A 457 -18.96 -21.17 -14.25
C ALA A 457 -17.64 -20.39 -14.31
N LEU A 458 -17.53 -19.48 -15.28
CA LEU A 458 -16.38 -18.60 -15.45
C LEU A 458 -16.56 -17.34 -14.59
N LEU A 459 -15.80 -17.26 -13.50
CA LEU A 459 -15.96 -16.26 -12.43
C LEU A 459 -14.73 -15.34 -12.31
N ASN A 460 -14.91 -14.19 -11.66
CA ASN A 460 -13.85 -13.21 -11.47
C ASN A 460 -12.86 -13.63 -10.36
N THR A 461 -13.32 -14.36 -9.33
CA THR A 461 -12.52 -14.68 -8.14
C THR A 461 -12.23 -16.18 -7.99
N VAL A 462 -11.09 -16.53 -7.38
CA VAL A 462 -10.71 -17.94 -7.07
C VAL A 462 -11.44 -18.43 -5.82
N TYR A 463 -11.61 -17.53 -4.84
CA TYR A 463 -12.11 -17.80 -3.50
C TYR A 463 -13.46 -17.14 -3.23
N GLY A 464 -14.33 -17.07 -4.25
CA GLY A 464 -15.73 -16.73 -4.02
C GLY A 464 -16.28 -17.73 -3.01
N ASP A 465 -16.60 -17.25 -1.80
CA ASP A 465 -17.25 -17.95 -0.69
C ASP A 465 -17.89 -19.28 -1.15
N THR A 466 -17.14 -20.38 -1.01
CA THR A 466 -17.43 -21.67 -1.67
C THR A 466 -18.79 -22.23 -1.27
N ALA A 467 -19.33 -21.76 -0.15
CA ALA A 467 -20.67 -22.04 0.34
C ALA A 467 -21.81 -21.44 -0.50
N GLN A 468 -21.51 -20.56 -1.46
CA GLN A 468 -22.50 -19.81 -2.23
C GLN A 468 -22.31 -19.91 -3.75
N MET A 469 -21.56 -20.90 -4.21
CA MET A 469 -21.48 -21.26 -5.63
C MET A 469 -22.75 -22.01 -6.07
N PRO A 470 -23.14 -21.95 -7.36
CA PRO A 470 -24.19 -22.82 -7.89
C PRO A 470 -23.80 -24.28 -7.66
N ALA A 471 -24.64 -25.03 -6.95
CA ALA A 471 -24.33 -26.41 -6.53
C ALA A 471 -24.11 -27.39 -7.71
N ASP A 472 -24.43 -26.97 -8.94
CA ASP A 472 -24.37 -27.76 -10.16
C ASP A 472 -23.17 -27.43 -11.07
N ARG A 473 -22.28 -26.51 -10.69
CA ARG A 473 -21.15 -26.05 -11.51
C ARG A 473 -19.87 -25.83 -10.70
N LEU A 474 -18.72 -26.17 -11.29
CA LEU A 474 -17.41 -25.83 -10.73
C LEU A 474 -16.94 -24.45 -11.21
N SER A 475 -16.11 -23.77 -10.43
CA SER A 475 -15.60 -22.44 -10.81
C SER A 475 -14.33 -22.52 -11.61
N LEU A 476 -14.28 -21.71 -12.67
CA LEU A 476 -13.07 -21.37 -13.40
C LEU A 476 -12.74 -19.90 -13.14
N SER A 477 -11.61 -19.61 -12.51
CA SER A 477 -11.26 -18.26 -12.13
C SER A 477 -10.54 -17.48 -13.22
N LEU A 478 -10.89 -16.20 -13.36
CA LEU A 478 -10.18 -15.21 -14.15
C LEU A 478 -9.20 -14.35 -13.32
N ASP A 479 -9.05 -14.60 -12.03
CA ASP A 479 -8.15 -13.81 -11.17
C ASP A 479 -6.70 -13.91 -11.65
N GLY A 480 -6.04 -12.76 -11.81
CA GLY A 480 -4.67 -12.67 -12.30
C GLY A 480 -4.46 -13.04 -13.78
N GLN A 481 -5.51 -13.42 -14.51
CA GLN A 481 -5.42 -13.97 -15.88
C GLN A 481 -6.02 -13.05 -16.96
N ARG A 482 -6.49 -11.86 -16.58
CA ARG A 482 -7.11 -10.93 -17.52
C ARG A 482 -6.11 -10.02 -18.23
N GLY A 483 -6.58 -9.39 -19.30
CA GLY A 483 -5.87 -8.33 -20.00
C GLY A 483 -6.84 -7.38 -20.69
N LEU A 484 -6.32 -6.30 -21.30
CA LEU A 484 -7.14 -5.41 -22.15
C LEU A 484 -7.76 -6.15 -23.36
N ARG A 485 -7.20 -7.32 -23.68
CA ARG A 485 -7.75 -8.30 -24.60
C ARG A 485 -7.71 -9.66 -23.90
N PRO A 486 -8.68 -10.55 -24.17
CA PRO A 486 -8.62 -11.91 -23.67
C PRO A 486 -7.33 -12.59 -24.12
N PRO A 487 -6.68 -13.38 -23.25
CA PRO A 487 -5.54 -14.20 -23.66
C PRO A 487 -5.99 -15.32 -24.61
N ASP A 488 -5.05 -15.93 -25.33
CA ASP A 488 -5.37 -17.07 -26.18
C ASP A 488 -5.84 -18.29 -25.35
N ALA A 489 -5.23 -18.51 -24.19
CA ALA A 489 -5.61 -19.53 -23.23
C ALA A 489 -5.44 -18.99 -21.79
N LEU A 490 -6.24 -19.52 -20.87
CA LEU A 490 -6.08 -19.34 -19.43
C LEU A 490 -4.90 -20.14 -18.88
N GLY A 491 -4.34 -19.68 -17.76
CA GLY A 491 -3.27 -20.37 -17.03
C GLY A 491 -3.75 -21.71 -16.48
N GLU A 492 -3.08 -22.79 -16.88
CA GLU A 492 -3.51 -24.16 -16.52
C GLU A 492 -3.45 -24.40 -15.01
N TYR A 493 -2.39 -23.92 -14.35
CA TYR A 493 -2.21 -24.10 -12.91
C TYR A 493 -3.35 -23.44 -12.13
N GLU A 494 -3.65 -22.18 -12.43
CA GLU A 494 -4.70 -21.40 -11.79
C GLU A 494 -6.10 -21.97 -12.10
N ALA A 495 -6.32 -22.45 -13.34
CA ALA A 495 -7.55 -23.14 -13.73
C ALA A 495 -7.76 -24.42 -12.90
N ILE A 496 -6.73 -25.27 -12.77
CA ILE A 496 -6.81 -26.51 -11.99
C ILE A 496 -7.08 -26.21 -10.51
N GLU A 497 -6.35 -25.27 -9.91
CA GLU A 497 -6.56 -24.94 -8.49
C GLU A 497 -7.95 -24.34 -8.23
N SER A 498 -8.48 -23.51 -9.13
CA SER A 498 -9.86 -23.01 -9.03
C SER A 498 -10.89 -24.15 -9.05
N ILE A 499 -10.71 -25.13 -9.95
CA ILE A 499 -11.58 -26.30 -10.05
C ILE A 499 -11.50 -27.14 -8.78
N VAL A 500 -10.29 -27.37 -8.25
CA VAL A 500 -10.09 -28.17 -7.05
C VAL A 500 -10.69 -27.48 -5.82
N VAL A 501 -10.50 -26.16 -5.66
CA VAL A 501 -11.08 -25.40 -4.55
C VAL A 501 -12.60 -25.39 -4.60
N SER A 502 -13.20 -25.17 -5.77
CA SER A 502 -14.66 -25.23 -5.94
C SER A 502 -15.23 -26.65 -5.81
N SER A 503 -14.43 -27.67 -6.07
CA SER A 503 -14.86 -29.06 -5.85
C SER A 503 -15.14 -29.37 -4.39
N TRP A 504 -14.66 -28.58 -3.43
CA TRP A 504 -14.93 -28.84 -2.01
C TRP A 504 -16.42 -28.68 -1.64
N SER A 505 -17.18 -27.87 -2.38
CA SER A 505 -18.63 -27.74 -2.19
C SER A 505 -19.43 -28.74 -3.03
N VAL A 506 -18.94 -29.11 -4.22
CA VAL A 506 -19.66 -29.98 -5.17
C VAL A 506 -19.30 -31.47 -5.03
N CYS A 507 -18.05 -31.77 -4.65
CA CYS A 507 -17.45 -33.10 -4.49
C CYS A 507 -16.60 -33.20 -3.21
N PRO A 508 -17.21 -33.10 -2.01
CA PRO A 508 -16.47 -33.05 -0.75
C PRO A 508 -15.57 -34.29 -0.56
N GLY A 509 -14.31 -34.04 -0.17
CA GLY A 509 -13.33 -35.09 0.13
C GLY A 509 -12.58 -35.67 -1.08
N ARG A 510 -12.87 -35.23 -2.31
CA ARG A 510 -12.21 -35.73 -3.54
C ARG A 510 -11.32 -34.73 -4.26
N GLY A 511 -10.99 -33.60 -3.61
CA GLY A 511 -10.20 -32.54 -4.23
C GLY A 511 -8.79 -32.97 -4.66
N ASP A 512 -8.13 -33.83 -3.87
CA ASP A 512 -6.77 -34.29 -4.20
C ASP A 512 -6.78 -35.30 -5.36
N GLU A 513 -7.75 -36.24 -5.39
CA GLU A 513 -7.96 -37.16 -6.51
C GLU A 513 -8.29 -36.39 -7.81
N LEU A 514 -9.12 -35.34 -7.71
CA LEU A 514 -9.46 -34.46 -8.83
C LEU A 514 -8.23 -33.68 -9.32
N ARG A 515 -7.40 -33.18 -8.40
CA ARG A 515 -6.14 -32.51 -8.76
C ARG A 515 -5.23 -33.46 -9.54
N GLU A 516 -5.04 -34.68 -9.07
CA GLU A 516 -4.20 -35.69 -9.74
C GLU A 516 -4.73 -36.04 -11.14
N ALA A 517 -6.04 -36.25 -11.28
CA ALA A 517 -6.68 -36.54 -12.56
C ALA A 517 -6.51 -35.38 -13.57
N LEU A 518 -6.65 -34.13 -13.11
CA LEU A 518 -6.47 -32.93 -13.96
C LEU A 518 -5.01 -32.71 -14.39
N TYR A 519 -4.03 -33.21 -13.62
CA TYR A 519 -2.62 -33.25 -14.03
C TYR A 519 -2.25 -34.46 -14.90
N GLY A 520 -3.24 -35.29 -15.30
CA GLY A 520 -3.04 -36.43 -16.20
C GLY A 520 -2.57 -37.71 -15.51
N GLN A 521 -2.70 -37.81 -14.18
CA GLN A 521 -2.50 -39.08 -13.48
C GLN A 521 -3.66 -40.05 -13.78
N PRO A 522 -3.43 -41.38 -13.78
CA PRO A 522 -4.45 -42.38 -14.09
C PRO A 522 -5.39 -42.62 -12.89
N VAL A 523 -6.11 -41.57 -12.47
CA VAL A 523 -7.06 -41.58 -11.36
C VAL A 523 -8.46 -41.30 -11.92
N SER A 524 -9.43 -42.16 -11.62
CA SER A 524 -10.83 -41.96 -11.99
C SER A 524 -11.57 -41.24 -10.86
N VAL A 525 -12.16 -40.09 -11.15
CA VAL A 525 -12.91 -39.30 -10.16
C VAL A 525 -14.35 -39.22 -10.60
N SER A 526 -15.27 -39.82 -9.85
CA SER A 526 -16.71 -39.61 -10.06
C SER A 526 -17.20 -38.48 -9.15
N CYS A 527 -17.63 -37.40 -9.77
CA CYS A 527 -18.25 -36.24 -9.14
C CYS A 527 -19.74 -36.26 -9.51
N GLU A 528 -20.58 -36.99 -8.76
CA GLU A 528 -22.03 -36.81 -8.88
C GLU A 528 -22.44 -35.60 -8.03
N PRO A 529 -23.10 -34.57 -8.60
CA PRO A 529 -23.65 -33.49 -7.81
C PRO A 529 -24.68 -34.07 -6.83
N ALA A 530 -24.60 -33.67 -5.56
CA ALA A 530 -25.58 -34.06 -4.56
C ALA A 530 -26.99 -33.73 -5.08
N ARG A 531 -27.83 -34.76 -5.29
CA ARG A 531 -29.25 -34.55 -5.60
C ARG A 531 -29.83 -33.76 -4.44
N SER A 532 -30.37 -32.58 -4.73
CA SER A 532 -31.17 -31.81 -3.78
C SER A 532 -32.32 -32.67 -3.27
N GLU A 533 -32.31 -33.00 -1.98
CA GLU A 533 -33.51 -33.46 -1.26
C GLU A 533 -34.44 -32.28 -0.95
#